data_AF-A0A7K2N0R8-F1
#
_entry.id   AF-A0A7K2N0R8-F1
#
_cell.length_a   1.000
_cell.length_b   1.000
_cell.length_c   1.000
_cell.angle_alpha   90.00
_cell.angle_beta   90.00
_cell.angle_gamma   90.00
#
_symmetry.space_group_name_H-M   'P 1'
#
loop_
_entity.id
_entity.type
_entity.pdbx_description
1 polymer ?
#
loop_
_entity_poly.entity_id
_entity_poly.type
_entity_poly.pdbx_seq_one_letter_code
_entity_poly.pdbx_strand_id
1 'polypeptide(L)'
;DHPRLDQVFDVFAEGGSLWIVSELVAARPLAALLAEQTLTPYRAAEVASDVLLALRVLHSYGWVHRNITARTVLVCDDGRVMLTGLAVGAAEEALCGYDPVPRPPDEEPVPAADPNGTFGPGGGVARTAVFGPGDADPEAARRAAIEARGV
;
A
#
# COMPACT_ATOMS: atom_id res chain seq x y z
N ASP A 1 -7.89 12.63 3.06
CA ASP A 1 -6.76 13.57 3.12
C ASP A 1 -6.37 13.79 4.57
N HIS A 2 -5.09 13.58 4.91
CA HIS A 2 -4.58 13.74 6.27
C HIS A 2 -3.09 14.08 6.21
N PRO A 3 -2.60 15.06 7.01
CA PRO A 3 -1.21 15.54 6.93
C PRO A 3 -0.13 14.52 7.32
N ARG A 4 -0.51 13.32 7.78
CA ARG A 4 0.38 12.21 8.13
C ARG A 4 0.26 11.01 7.18
N LEU A 5 -0.47 11.16 6.07
CA LEU A 5 -0.65 10.14 5.05
C LEU A 5 -0.32 10.74 3.69
N ASP A 6 0.29 9.95 2.80
CA ASP A 6 0.45 10.34 1.41
C ASP A 6 -0.87 10.22 0.65
N GLN A 7 -1.02 11.02 -0.40
CA GLN A 7 -2.12 10.86 -1.34
C GLN A 7 -1.77 9.83 -2.42
N VAL A 8 -2.74 8.98 -2.76
CA VAL A 8 -2.68 8.09 -3.92
C VAL A 8 -3.57 8.68 -5.00
N PHE A 9 -3.00 8.93 -6.17
CA PHE A 9 -3.70 9.54 -7.29
C PHE A 9 -4.32 8.50 -8.22
N ASP A 10 -3.63 7.38 -8.45
CA ASP A 10 -4.11 6.33 -9.35
C ASP A 10 -3.52 4.96 -9.03
N VAL A 11 -4.26 3.90 -9.36
CA VAL A 11 -3.83 2.49 -9.26
C VAL A 11 -4.37 1.72 -10.46
N PHE A 12 -3.47 1.15 -11.28
CA PHE A 12 -3.86 0.45 -12.50
C PHE A 12 -2.91 -0.71 -12.83
N ALA A 13 -3.39 -1.65 -13.64
CA ALA A 13 -2.59 -2.76 -14.13
C ALA A 13 -2.20 -2.54 -15.60
N GLU A 14 -0.92 -2.64 -15.91
CA GLU A 14 -0.40 -2.52 -17.28
C GLU A 14 0.84 -3.40 -17.46
N GLY A 15 0.91 -4.15 -18.56
CA GLY A 15 2.07 -5.00 -18.87
C GLY A 15 2.33 -6.12 -17.85
N GLY A 16 1.29 -6.64 -17.20
CA GLY A 16 1.42 -7.68 -16.17
C GLY A 16 1.94 -7.16 -14.82
N SER A 17 2.00 -5.85 -14.62
CA SER A 17 2.41 -5.21 -13.37
C SER A 17 1.31 -4.30 -12.82
N LEU A 18 1.22 -4.21 -11.50
CA LEU A 18 0.39 -3.22 -10.81
C LEU A 18 1.22 -1.95 -10.61
N TRP A 19 0.67 -0.81 -11.03
CA TRP A 19 1.24 0.51 -10.89
C TRP A 19 0.45 1.31 -9.86
N ILE A 20 1.16 2.00 -8.98
CA ILE A 20 0.58 2.89 -7.95
C ILE A 20 1.22 4.26 -8.15
N VAL A 21 0.39 5.27 -8.41
CA VAL A 21 0.80 6.66 -8.56
C VAL A 21 0.45 7.39 -7.28
N SER A 22 1.47 7.82 -6.53
CA SER A 22 1.31 8.52 -5.25
C SER A 22 1.97 9.89 -5.26
N GLU A 23 1.63 10.68 -4.24
CA GLU A 23 2.27 11.95 -3.92
C GLU A 23 3.80 11.81 -3.81
N LEU A 24 4.52 12.68 -4.52
CA LEU A 24 5.96 12.81 -4.36
C LEU A 24 6.26 13.73 -3.18
N VAL A 25 6.59 13.12 -2.04
CA VAL A 25 6.91 13.85 -0.81
C VAL A 25 8.40 14.19 -0.76
N ALA A 26 8.75 15.45 -0.55
CA ALA A 26 10.12 15.88 -0.22
C ALA A 26 10.48 15.43 1.20
N ALA A 27 11.00 14.20 1.30
CA ALA A 27 11.30 13.55 2.56
C ALA A 27 12.36 12.45 2.40
N ARG A 28 12.90 12.00 3.53
CA ARG A 28 13.80 10.84 3.62
C ARG A 28 13.09 9.68 4.35
N PRO A 29 13.21 8.43 3.89
CA PRO A 29 12.74 7.28 4.63
C PRO A 29 13.46 7.15 5.98
N LEU A 30 12.73 6.81 7.04
CA LEU A 30 13.27 6.58 8.37
C LEU A 30 14.37 5.51 8.36
N ALA A 31 14.24 4.47 7.52
CA ALA A 31 15.26 3.45 7.34
C ALA A 31 16.62 4.01 6.93
N ALA A 32 16.64 5.05 6.08
CA ALA A 32 17.87 5.71 5.66
C ALA A 32 18.49 6.52 6.80
N LEU A 33 17.66 7.21 7.60
CA LEU A 33 18.12 7.93 8.79
C LEU A 33 18.69 6.98 9.86
N LEU A 34 18.02 5.85 10.08
CA LEU A 34 18.44 4.83 11.05
C LEU A 34 19.73 4.11 10.64
N ALA A 35 20.04 4.06 9.34
CA ALA A 35 21.31 3.54 8.86
C ALA A 35 22.49 4.48 9.17
N GLU A 36 22.23 5.78 9.29
CA GLU A 36 23.25 6.79 9.62
C GLU A 36 23.47 6.91 11.13
N GLN A 37 22.38 6.90 11.90
CA GLN A 37 22.45 7.05 13.36
C GLN A 37 21.23 6.50 14.07
N THR A 38 21.42 6.13 15.34
CA THR A 38 20.29 5.82 16.23
C THR A 38 19.54 7.09 16.62
N LEU A 39 18.21 7.02 16.69
CA LEU A 39 17.40 8.13 17.20
C LEU A 39 17.56 8.27 18.71
N THR A 40 17.45 9.51 19.20
CA THR A 40 17.25 9.74 20.64
C THR A 40 15.86 9.19 21.05
N PRO A 41 15.67 8.78 22.32
CA PRO A 41 14.36 8.33 22.80
C PRO A 41 13.24 9.34 22.55
N TYR A 42 13.56 10.63 22.70
CA TYR A 42 12.61 11.71 22.44
C TYR A 42 12.20 11.76 20.96
N ARG A 43 13.16 11.71 20.03
CA ARG A 43 12.84 11.75 18.60
C ARG A 43 12.09 10.48 18.15
N ALA A 44 12.42 9.33 18.71
CA ALA A 44 11.69 8.10 18.45
C ALA A 44 10.22 8.21 18.92
N ALA A 45 9.97 8.82 20.08
CA ALA A 45 8.61 9.07 20.56
C ALA A 45 7.82 10.04 19.67
N GLU A 46 8.45 11.10 19.15
CA GLU A 46 7.82 12.02 18.20
C GLU A 46 7.41 11.29 16.91
N VAL A 47 8.32 10.50 16.34
CA VAL A 47 8.06 9.71 15.13
C VAL A 47 6.91 8.73 15.38
N ALA A 48 6.94 8.00 16.50
CA ALA A 48 5.88 7.06 16.85
C ALA A 48 4.53 7.78 17.05
N SER A 49 4.52 8.97 17.65
CA SER A 49 3.31 9.77 17.85
C SER A 49 2.66 10.16 16.51
N ASP A 50 3.45 10.65 15.55
CA ASP A 50 2.95 11.01 14.22
C ASP A 50 2.44 9.79 13.43
N VAL A 51 3.12 8.64 13.53
CA VAL A 51 2.64 7.38 12.93
C VAL A 51 1.31 6.96 13.56
N LEU A 52 1.17 7.03 14.88
CA LEU A 52 -0.08 6.69 15.57
C LEU A 52 -1.23 7.65 15.20
N LEU A 53 -0.95 8.93 14.94
CA LEU A 53 -1.94 9.87 14.41
C LEU A 53 -2.45 9.42 13.03
N ALA A 54 -1.56 9.01 12.13
CA ALA A 54 -1.92 8.47 10.83
C ALA A 54 -2.80 7.20 10.97
N LEU A 55 -2.36 6.26 11.80
CA LEU A 55 -3.08 5.00 12.03
C LEU A 55 -4.44 5.20 12.66
N ARG A 56 -4.57 6.13 13.63
CA ARG A 56 -5.86 6.46 14.25
C ARG A 56 -6.88 6.89 13.19
N VAL A 57 -6.44 7.70 12.22
CA VAL A 57 -7.30 8.15 11.14
C VAL A 57 -7.66 6.99 10.22
N LEU A 58 -6.69 6.19 9.77
CA LEU A 58 -6.96 5.00 8.95
C LEU A 58 -7.95 4.05 9.62
N HIS A 59 -7.72 3.73 10.89
CA HIS A 59 -8.55 2.81 11.66
C HIS A 59 -9.96 3.36 11.87
N SER A 60 -10.14 4.69 11.97
CA SER A 60 -11.47 5.30 12.04
C SER A 60 -12.31 5.08 10.78
N TYR A 61 -11.67 4.81 9.64
CA TYR A 61 -12.32 4.42 8.39
C TYR A 61 -12.36 2.89 8.19
N GLY A 62 -11.92 2.10 9.18
CA GLY A 62 -11.88 0.64 9.10
C GLY A 62 -10.75 0.08 8.25
N TRP A 63 -9.75 0.90 7.88
CA TRP A 63 -8.62 0.48 7.07
C TRP A 63 -7.44 0.07 7.95
N VAL A 64 -6.63 -0.88 7.49
CA VAL A 64 -5.40 -1.29 8.15
C VAL A 64 -4.24 -0.99 7.20
N HIS A 65 -3.16 -0.39 7.70
CA HIS A 65 -2.03 0.00 6.85
C HIS A 65 -1.28 -1.20 6.25
N ARG A 66 -1.08 -2.26 7.06
CA ARG A 66 -0.44 -3.55 6.71
C ARG A 66 1.00 -3.53 6.22
N ASN A 67 1.53 -2.38 5.82
CA ASN A 67 2.92 -2.21 5.40
C ASN A 67 3.66 -1.17 6.26
N ILE A 68 3.62 -1.33 7.59
CA ILE A 68 4.32 -0.40 8.50
C ILE A 68 5.75 -0.91 8.70
N THR A 69 6.72 -0.16 8.17
CA THR A 69 8.14 -0.44 8.28
C THR A 69 8.92 0.86 8.37
N ALA A 70 10.20 0.82 8.72
CA ALA A 70 11.04 2.02 8.66
C ALA A 70 11.18 2.59 7.22
N ARG A 71 10.87 1.81 6.18
CA ARG A 71 10.90 2.26 4.78
C ARG A 71 9.66 3.05 4.39
N THR A 72 8.52 2.77 5.04
CA THR A 72 7.22 3.42 4.78
C THR A 72 6.93 4.58 5.71
N VAL A 73 7.83 4.87 6.65
CA VAL A 73 7.81 6.10 7.45
C VAL A 73 8.75 7.12 6.82
N LEU A 74 8.21 8.24 6.38
CA LEU A 74 8.96 9.34 5.77
C LEU A 74 9.15 10.48 6.78
N VAL A 75 10.34 11.05 6.81
CA VAL A 75 10.67 12.25 7.59
C VAL A 75 10.91 13.39 6.62
N CYS A 76 10.00 14.36 6.61
CA CYS A 76 10.05 15.56 5.80
C CYS A 76 11.15 16.51 6.30
N ASP A 77 11.61 17.40 5.41
CA ASP A 77 12.67 18.37 5.73
C ASP A 77 12.26 19.37 6.83
N ASP A 78 10.95 19.61 6.99
CA ASP A 78 10.37 20.43 8.06
C ASP A 78 10.19 19.67 9.39
N GLY A 79 10.68 18.42 9.45
CA GLY A 79 10.65 17.58 10.65
C GLY A 79 9.33 16.81 10.84
N ARG A 80 8.33 17.02 10.00
CA ARG A 80 7.08 16.24 10.00
C ARG A 80 7.34 14.79 9.62
N VAL A 81 6.56 13.88 10.21
CA VAL A 81 6.55 12.48 9.79
C VAL A 81 5.29 12.18 8.99
N MET A 82 5.42 11.38 7.94
CA MET A 82 4.32 10.87 7.12
C MET A 82 4.43 9.36 7.02
N LEU A 83 3.27 8.68 6.99
CA LEU A 83 3.16 7.26 6.75
C LEU A 83 2.69 7.05 5.30
N THR A 84 3.48 6.35 4.49
CA THR A 84 3.18 6.02 3.08
C THR A 84 3.04 4.52 2.88
N GLY A 85 2.65 4.09 1.69
CA GLY A 85 2.64 2.67 1.31
C GLY A 85 1.35 1.95 1.70
N LEU A 86 0.30 2.69 2.05
CA LEU A 86 -1.03 2.13 2.32
C LEU A 86 -1.58 1.37 1.10
N ALA A 87 -1.51 1.95 -0.09
CA ALA A 87 -1.94 1.28 -1.33
C ALA A 87 -1.08 0.04 -1.65
N VAL A 88 0.22 0.08 -1.34
CA VAL A 88 1.10 -1.08 -1.48
C VAL A 88 0.68 -2.19 -0.53
N GLY A 89 0.42 -1.88 0.74
CA GLY A 89 -0.06 -2.85 1.72
C GLY A 89 -1.40 -3.47 1.34
N ALA A 90 -2.32 -2.67 0.78
CA ALA A 90 -3.59 -3.17 0.25
C ALA A 90 -3.39 -4.08 -0.98
N ALA A 91 -2.46 -3.72 -1.88
CA ALA A 91 -2.13 -4.54 -3.04
C ALA A 91 -1.48 -5.86 -2.65
N GLU A 92 -0.53 -5.85 -1.72
CA GLU A 92 0.11 -7.06 -1.20
C GLU A 92 -0.91 -8.01 -0.58
N GLU A 93 -1.87 -7.50 0.22
CA GLU A 93 -2.97 -8.32 0.73
C GLU A 93 -3.80 -8.93 -0.39
N ALA A 94 -4.18 -8.14 -1.40
CA ALA A 94 -5.03 -8.60 -2.49
C ALA A 94 -4.35 -9.65 -3.37
N LEU A 95 -3.04 -9.53 -3.58
CA LEU A 95 -2.26 -10.39 -4.48
C LEU A 95 -1.71 -11.63 -3.78
N CYS A 96 -1.19 -11.48 -2.57
CA CYS A 96 -0.49 -12.53 -1.84
C CYS A 96 -1.35 -13.20 -0.77
N GLY A 97 -2.52 -12.62 -0.46
CA GLY A 97 -3.23 -12.89 0.79
C GLY A 97 -2.50 -12.27 1.97
N TYR A 98 -3.13 -12.34 3.15
CA TYR A 98 -2.53 -11.89 4.39
C TYR A 98 -2.76 -12.93 5.47
N ASP A 99 -1.66 -13.47 6.01
CA ASP A 99 -1.68 -14.30 7.21
C ASP A 99 -1.33 -13.42 8.42
N PRO A 100 -2.31 -13.03 9.26
CA PRO A 100 -2.06 -12.17 10.42
C PRO A 100 -1.22 -12.85 11.49
N VAL A 101 -1.05 -14.18 11.44
CA VAL A 101 -0.35 -14.97 12.45
C VAL A 101 0.90 -15.57 11.82
N PRO A 102 2.10 -15.37 12.39
CA PRO A 102 3.29 -16.09 11.93
C PRO A 102 3.03 -17.60 12.01
N ARG A 103 3.24 -18.29 10.89
CA ARG A 103 3.05 -19.75 10.83
C ARG A 103 3.89 -20.42 11.92
N PRO A 104 3.30 -21.31 12.75
CA PRO A 104 4.08 -22.09 13.69
C PRO A 104 5.13 -22.94 12.92
N PRO A 105 6.32 -23.16 13.50
CA PRO A 105 7.47 -23.69 12.78
C PRO A 105 7.30 -25.13 12.27
N ASP A 106 6.28 -25.84 12.73
CA ASP A 106 5.93 -27.22 12.40
C ASP A 106 4.88 -27.36 11.29
N GLU A 107 4.31 -26.26 10.80
CA GLU A 107 3.28 -26.29 9.76
C GLU A 107 3.92 -26.18 8.36
N GLU A 108 3.56 -27.12 7.47
CA GLU A 108 4.16 -27.21 6.13
C GLU A 108 3.92 -25.94 5.29
N PRO A 109 4.88 -25.54 4.43
CA PRO A 109 4.70 -24.38 3.57
C PRO A 109 3.49 -24.58 2.65
N VAL A 110 2.59 -23.58 2.64
CA VAL A 110 1.53 -23.54 1.63
C VAL A 110 2.20 -23.49 0.25
N PRO A 111 1.83 -24.37 -0.70
CA PRO A 111 2.39 -24.32 -2.04
C PRO A 111 2.11 -22.95 -2.65
N ALA A 112 3.12 -22.36 -3.29
CA ALA A 112 2.98 -21.07 -3.97
C ALA A 112 1.79 -21.13 -4.92
N ALA A 113 0.97 -20.08 -4.92
CA ALA A 113 -0.14 -19.97 -5.85
C ALA A 113 0.39 -20.14 -7.28
N ASP A 114 -0.23 -21.04 -8.05
CA ASP A 114 0.12 -21.28 -9.45
C ASP A 114 0.00 -19.95 -10.22
N PRO A 115 1.08 -19.45 -10.85
CA PRO A 115 1.04 -18.20 -11.62
C PRO A 115 0.04 -18.26 -12.80
N ASN A 116 -0.42 -19.46 -13.19
CA ASN A 116 -1.45 -19.65 -14.22
C ASN A 116 -2.88 -19.80 -13.67
N GLY A 117 -3.11 -19.57 -12.37
CA GLY A 117 -4.46 -19.33 -11.83
C GLY A 117 -5.38 -20.55 -11.77
N THR A 118 -4.85 -21.77 -11.75
CA THR A 118 -5.69 -22.97 -11.60
C THR A 118 -6.18 -23.12 -10.15
N PHE A 119 -7.26 -22.43 -9.79
CA PHE A 119 -7.90 -22.60 -8.48
C PHE A 119 -8.46 -24.03 -8.34
N GLY A 120 -7.88 -24.82 -7.44
CA GLY A 120 -8.35 -26.15 -7.10
C GLY A 120 -9.69 -26.15 -6.35
N PRO A 121 -10.46 -27.25 -6.40
CA PRO A 121 -11.81 -27.31 -5.86
C PRO A 121 -11.76 -27.58 -4.35
N GLY A 122 -11.39 -26.58 -3.54
CA GLY A 122 -11.37 -26.79 -2.09
C GLY A 122 -10.52 -25.79 -1.32
N GLY A 123 -10.88 -24.52 -1.32
CA GLY A 123 -10.28 -23.50 -0.47
C GLY A 123 -11.29 -22.38 -0.23
N GLY A 124 -11.66 -22.18 1.03
CA GLY A 124 -12.84 -21.41 1.46
C GLY A 124 -13.00 -19.99 0.91
N VAL A 125 -14.25 -19.67 0.62
CA VAL A 125 -14.89 -18.35 0.53
C VAL A 125 -14.21 -17.29 -0.33
N ALA A 126 -14.47 -17.37 -1.63
CA ALA A 126 -14.55 -16.19 -2.48
C ALA A 126 -15.58 -15.20 -1.88
N ARG A 127 -15.10 -14.21 -1.11
CA ARG A 127 -15.87 -12.98 -0.94
C ARG A 127 -15.76 -12.23 -2.25
N THR A 128 -16.90 -12.16 -2.92
CA THR A 128 -17.14 -11.56 -4.22
C THR A 128 -16.48 -10.18 -4.32
N ALA A 129 -15.31 -10.10 -4.95
CA ALA A 129 -14.93 -8.88 -5.65
C ALA A 129 -15.86 -8.81 -6.86
N VAL A 130 -16.94 -8.06 -6.71
CA VAL A 130 -17.80 -7.68 -7.83
C VAL A 130 -16.96 -6.81 -8.75
N PHE A 131 -16.33 -7.42 -9.75
CA PHE A 131 -15.96 -6.73 -10.97
C PHE A 131 -17.19 -6.69 -11.87
N GLY A 132 -17.58 -5.49 -12.29
CA GLY A 132 -18.52 -5.33 -13.38
C GLY A 132 -18.70 -3.85 -13.75
N PRO A 133 -19.14 -3.56 -14.98
CA PRO A 133 -18.72 -4.13 -16.25
C PRO A 133 -17.96 -3.08 -17.08
N GLY A 134 -16.96 -3.51 -17.83
CA GLY A 134 -16.32 -2.61 -18.78
C GLY A 134 -15.06 -3.22 -19.34
N ASP A 135 -15.23 -4.06 -20.36
CA ASP A 135 -14.25 -4.25 -21.42
C ASP A 135 -14.01 -2.91 -22.15
N ALA A 136 -13.55 -1.90 -21.41
CA ALA A 136 -13.18 -0.62 -21.97
C ALA A 136 -11.79 -0.82 -22.57
N ASP A 137 -11.75 -0.84 -23.90
CA ASP A 137 -10.52 -0.69 -24.66
C ASP A 137 -9.69 0.47 -24.05
N PRO A 138 -8.54 0.17 -23.40
CA PRO A 138 -7.76 1.16 -22.67
C PRO A 138 -7.22 2.26 -23.61
N GLU A 139 -7.12 1.99 -24.91
CA GLU A 139 -6.72 2.99 -25.91
C GLU A 139 -7.86 3.98 -26.22
N ALA A 140 -9.12 3.51 -26.20
CA ALA A 140 -10.30 4.36 -26.37
C ALA A 140 -10.52 5.30 -25.17
N ALA A 141 -10.29 4.82 -23.95
CA ALA A 141 -10.35 5.64 -22.74
C ALA A 141 -9.25 6.73 -22.73
N ARG A 142 -8.05 6.39 -23.22
CA ARG A 142 -6.94 7.35 -23.36
C ARG A 142 -7.20 8.43 -24.41
N ARG A 143 -7.81 8.09 -25.55
CA ARG A 143 -8.18 9.09 -26.59
C ARG A 143 -9.25 10.07 -26.11
N ALA A 144 -10.28 9.57 -25.41
CA ALA A 144 -11.34 10.41 -24.86
C ALA A 144 -10.83 11.42 -23.82
N ALA A 145 -9.85 11.02 -22.99
CA ALA A 145 -9.25 11.90 -21.98
C ALA A 145 -8.34 12.99 -22.58
N ILE A 146 -7.74 12.75 -23.76
CA ILE A 146 -6.90 13.72 -24.47
C ILE A 146 -7.76 14.74 -25.21
N GLU A 147 -8.86 14.33 -25.85
CA GLU A 147 -9.78 15.24 -26.54
C GLU A 147 -10.53 16.17 -25.58
N ALA A 148 -10.83 15.71 -24.36
CA ALA A 148 -11.49 16.53 -23.33
C ALA A 148 -10.63 17.67 -22.74
N ARG A 149 -9.33 17.71 -23.04
CA ARG A 149 -8.40 18.78 -22.59
C ARG A 149 -8.04 19.79 -23.70
N GLY A 150 -8.70 19.70 -24.85
CA GLY A 150 -8.38 20.51 -26.04
C GLY A 150 -9.38 21.61 -26.42
N VAL A 151 -10.30 22.03 -25.53
CA VAL A 151 -11.25 23.13 -25.78
C VAL A 151 -11.11 24.22 -24.72
#